data_AF-A0A4V0I5W9-F1
#
_entry.id   AF-A0A4V0I5W9-F1
#
_cell.length_a   1.000
_cell.length_b   1.000
_cell.length_c   1.000
_cell.angle_alpha   90.00
_cell.angle_beta   90.00
_cell.angle_gamma   90.00
#
_symmetry.space_group_name_H-M   'P 1'
#
loop_
_entity.id
_entity.type
_entity.pdbx_description
1 polymer ?
#
loop_
_entity_poly.entity_id
_entity_poly.type
_entity_poly.pdbx_seq_one_letter_code
_entity_poly.pdbx_strand_id
1 'polypeptide(L)'
;MGSVFRHVADTAMYPCGGAQCHHCERTGLPIYSYSGEIIDPSLAHNPVLAAEEPRIEELCADCIRGGNVRKSDSRVHQVSPTVTRFAADRVRAVEEYHRLPDVPLFLQGEDWPMCCGEWCEFVGVPASYAESPGVPMSYNYWEHGPTEWRFTDQLLPESLREVSLFGCVRCGRRWFTWQMT
;
A
#
# COMPACT_ATOMS: atom_id res chain seq x y z
N MET A 1 -8.03 -0.85 11.83
CA MET A 1 -7.48 -2.00 11.08
C MET A 1 -8.55 -2.55 10.17
N GLY A 2 -8.26 -2.66 8.89
CA GLY A 2 -9.16 -3.26 7.91
C GLY A 2 -9.40 -4.74 8.16
N SER A 3 -10.58 -5.20 7.76
CA SER A 3 -10.98 -6.60 7.84
C SER A 3 -10.42 -7.43 6.68
N VAL A 4 -10.15 -6.80 5.53
CA VAL A 4 -9.57 -7.49 4.36
C VAL A 4 -8.05 -7.48 4.43
N PHE A 5 -7.43 -6.29 4.43
CA PHE A 5 -5.99 -6.14 4.61
C PHE A 5 -5.70 -5.41 5.92
N ARG A 6 -4.77 -5.97 6.70
CA ARG A 6 -4.44 -5.49 8.06
C ARG A 6 -4.13 -3.99 8.11
N HIS A 7 -3.37 -3.50 7.13
CA HIS A 7 -2.86 -2.14 7.10
C HIS A 7 -3.60 -1.23 6.11
N VAL A 8 -4.80 -1.62 5.66
CA VAL A 8 -5.64 -0.78 4.80
C VAL A 8 -7.04 -0.75 5.35
N ALA A 9 -7.57 0.42 5.67
CA ALA A 9 -8.96 0.56 6.11
C ALA A 9 -9.91 0.10 5.00
N ASP A 10 -10.98 -0.62 5.34
CA ASP A 10 -11.90 -1.16 4.34
C ASP A 10 -12.57 -0.05 3.51
N THR A 11 -12.76 1.13 4.10
CA THR A 11 -13.29 2.34 3.43
C THR A 11 -12.31 2.98 2.46
N ALA A 12 -11.01 2.65 2.57
CA ALA A 12 -9.95 3.14 1.70
C ALA A 12 -9.63 2.16 0.56
N MET A 13 -10.27 0.98 0.55
CA MET A 13 -10.07 -0.02 -0.48
C MET A 13 -11.00 0.20 -1.67
N TYR A 14 -10.44 0.07 -2.87
CA TYR A 14 -11.18 0.12 -4.11
C TYR A 14 -10.66 -0.97 -5.05
N PRO A 15 -11.53 -1.86 -5.55
CA PRO A 15 -11.14 -2.80 -6.60
C PRO A 15 -10.66 -2.07 -7.86
N CYS A 16 -9.69 -2.64 -8.57
CA CYS A 16 -9.15 -2.03 -9.81
C CYS A 16 -10.05 -2.23 -11.04
N GLY A 17 -11.14 -2.99 -10.92
CA GLY A 17 -12.03 -3.32 -12.03
C GLY A 17 -11.62 -4.57 -12.82
N GLY A 18 -10.55 -5.25 -12.41
CA GLY A 18 -10.13 -6.53 -12.97
C GLY A 18 -11.23 -7.60 -12.96
N ALA A 19 -11.29 -8.40 -14.02
CA ALA A 19 -12.35 -9.40 -14.19
C ALA A 19 -12.08 -10.72 -13.45
N GLN A 20 -10.80 -11.03 -13.20
CA GLN A 20 -10.34 -12.32 -12.72
C GLN A 20 -9.04 -12.18 -11.92
N CYS A 21 -8.82 -13.04 -10.92
CA CYS A 21 -7.55 -13.10 -10.21
C CYS A 21 -6.48 -13.80 -11.05
N HIS A 22 -5.30 -13.19 -11.22
CA HIS A 22 -4.22 -13.77 -12.03
C HIS A 22 -3.54 -15.01 -11.39
N HIS A 23 -3.80 -15.30 -10.11
CA HIS A 23 -3.25 -16.48 -9.43
C HIS A 23 -4.24 -17.66 -9.36
N CYS A 24 -5.47 -17.41 -8.88
CA CYS A 24 -6.45 -18.47 -8.66
C CYS A 24 -7.54 -18.56 -9.73
N GLU A 25 -7.53 -17.66 -10.72
CA GLU A 25 -8.48 -17.63 -11.84
C GLU A 25 -9.97 -17.54 -11.45
N ARG A 26 -10.28 -17.25 -10.18
CA ARG A 26 -11.66 -17.01 -9.74
C ARG A 26 -12.16 -15.67 -10.30
N THR A 27 -13.40 -15.68 -10.79
CA THR A 27 -14.14 -14.51 -11.23
C THR A 27 -15.20 -14.11 -10.20
N GLY A 28 -15.82 -12.93 -10.37
CA GLY A 28 -16.91 -12.46 -9.50
C GLY A 28 -16.49 -12.04 -8.09
N LEU A 29 -15.19 -11.84 -7.88
CA LEU A 29 -14.61 -11.33 -6.63
C LEU A 29 -14.08 -9.92 -6.80
N PRO A 30 -13.96 -9.14 -5.72
CA PRO A 30 -13.12 -7.94 -5.72
C PRO A 30 -11.68 -8.28 -6.12
N ILE A 31 -11.21 -7.64 -7.19
CA ILE A 31 -9.83 -7.72 -7.70
C ILE A 31 -9.11 -6.42 -7.38
N TYR A 32 -7.89 -6.53 -6.85
CA TYR A 32 -7.07 -5.41 -6.43
C TYR A 32 -5.80 -5.36 -7.28
N SER A 33 -5.31 -4.14 -7.54
CA SER A 33 -4.01 -3.96 -8.18
C SER A 33 -2.90 -4.51 -7.28
N TYR A 34 -1.99 -5.25 -7.89
CA TYR A 34 -0.85 -5.88 -7.24
C TYR A 34 0.24 -6.17 -8.27
N SER A 35 1.34 -5.43 -8.24
CA SER A 35 2.50 -5.69 -9.10
C SER A 35 3.50 -6.60 -8.40
N GLY A 36 3.65 -7.82 -8.92
CA GLY A 36 4.55 -8.81 -8.35
C GLY A 36 4.66 -10.07 -9.18
N GLU A 37 5.01 -11.17 -8.52
CA GLU A 37 5.18 -12.47 -9.16
C GLU A 37 4.73 -13.62 -8.26
N ILE A 38 4.35 -14.74 -8.90
CA ILE A 38 4.01 -16.01 -8.26
C ILE A 38 5.31 -16.68 -7.80
N ILE A 39 5.33 -17.15 -6.55
CA ILE A 39 6.51 -17.78 -5.93
C ILE A 39 6.61 -19.26 -6.31
N ASP A 40 5.53 -20.01 -6.08
CA ASP A 40 5.42 -21.43 -6.44
C ASP A 40 4.34 -21.59 -7.52
N PRO A 41 4.74 -21.85 -8.78
CA PRO A 41 3.79 -22.10 -9.87
C PRO A 41 2.85 -23.28 -9.59
N SER A 42 3.28 -24.29 -8.82
CA SER A 42 2.45 -25.47 -8.55
C SER A 42 1.20 -25.17 -7.69
N LEU A 43 1.21 -24.03 -6.99
CA LEU A 43 0.10 -23.55 -6.17
C LEU A 43 -0.83 -22.59 -6.93
N ALA A 44 -0.52 -22.25 -8.19
CA ALA A 44 -1.39 -21.45 -9.05
C ALA A 44 -2.48 -22.33 -9.71
N HIS A 45 -3.56 -21.69 -10.18
CA HIS A 45 -4.60 -22.41 -10.92
C HIS A 45 -4.07 -23.05 -12.21
N ASN A 46 -3.21 -22.33 -12.93
CA ASN A 46 -2.52 -22.79 -14.11
C ASN A 46 -0.99 -22.82 -13.88
N PRO A 47 -0.43 -23.95 -13.43
CA PRO A 47 1.00 -24.05 -13.11
C PRO A 47 1.94 -23.85 -14.30
N VAL A 48 1.50 -24.22 -15.51
CA VAL A 48 2.30 -24.05 -16.72
C VAL A 48 2.45 -22.57 -17.03
N LEU A 49 1.33 -21.84 -17.09
CA LEU A 49 1.36 -20.40 -17.31
C LEU A 49 2.12 -19.68 -16.20
N ALA A 50 1.91 -20.04 -14.93
CA ALA A 50 2.63 -19.42 -13.82
C ALA A 50 4.15 -19.67 -13.85
N ALA A 51 4.60 -20.76 -14.48
CA ALA A 51 6.03 -21.03 -14.66
C ALA A 51 6.63 -20.26 -15.85
N GLU A 52 5.87 -20.08 -16.92
CA GLU A 52 6.30 -19.35 -18.12
C GLU A 52 6.20 -17.83 -17.95
N GLU A 53 5.14 -17.38 -17.27
CA GLU A 53 4.77 -15.97 -17.05
C GLU A 53 4.40 -15.74 -15.57
N PRO A 54 5.40 -15.72 -14.66
CA PRO A 54 5.14 -15.60 -13.22
C PRO A 54 4.64 -14.21 -12.80
N ARG A 55 4.76 -13.19 -13.66
CA ARG A 55 4.41 -11.80 -13.34
C ARG A 55 2.90 -11.60 -13.31
N ILE A 56 2.44 -10.82 -12.35
CA ILE A 56 1.03 -10.56 -12.11
C ILE A 56 0.82 -9.09 -11.74
N GLU A 57 -0.38 -8.59 -12.07
CA GLU A 57 -0.77 -7.18 -11.87
C GLU A 57 -2.09 -7.05 -11.09
N GLU A 58 -2.86 -8.13 -10.99
CA GLU A 58 -4.20 -8.12 -10.40
C GLU A 58 -4.50 -9.40 -9.62
N LEU A 59 -4.95 -9.27 -8.38
CA LEU A 59 -5.23 -10.39 -7.49
C LEU A 59 -6.46 -10.17 -6.63
N CYS A 60 -7.12 -11.26 -6.25
CA CYS A 60 -8.10 -11.21 -5.16
C CYS A 60 -7.40 -11.14 -3.79
N ALA A 61 -8.13 -10.69 -2.77
CA ALA A 61 -7.59 -10.55 -1.41
C ALA A 61 -7.07 -11.86 -0.80
N ASP A 62 -7.66 -13.00 -1.16
CA ASP A 62 -7.20 -14.31 -0.67
C ASP A 62 -5.80 -14.63 -1.19
N CYS A 63 -5.52 -14.37 -2.47
CA CYS A 63 -4.22 -14.65 -3.08
C CYS A 63 -3.13 -13.70 -2.57
N ILE A 64 -3.42 -12.41 -2.38
CA ILE A 64 -2.47 -11.45 -1.80
C ILE A 64 -2.07 -11.87 -0.39
N ARG A 65 -3.03 -12.31 0.43
CA ARG A 65 -2.78 -12.72 1.83
C ARG A 65 -2.19 -14.11 1.97
N GLY A 66 -2.42 -14.97 0.97
CA GLY A 66 -2.03 -16.38 0.98
C GLY A 66 -0.51 -16.60 0.91
N GLY A 67 0.27 -15.59 0.53
CA GLY A 67 1.73 -15.63 0.60
C GLY A 67 2.43 -16.41 -0.52
N ASN A 68 1.70 -16.87 -1.55
CA ASN A 68 2.31 -17.45 -2.76
C ASN A 68 2.64 -16.39 -3.83
N VAL A 69 2.60 -15.12 -3.46
CA VAL A 69 2.91 -13.99 -4.34
C VAL A 69 3.85 -13.05 -3.60
N ARG A 70 4.77 -12.43 -4.34
CA ARG A 70 5.70 -11.44 -3.80
C ARG A 70 5.79 -10.22 -4.69
N LYS A 71 5.92 -9.06 -4.08
CA LYS A 71 6.23 -7.81 -4.79
C LYS A 71 7.66 -7.90 -5.32
N SER A 72 7.94 -7.21 -6.42
CA SER A 72 9.28 -7.20 -7.02
C SER A 72 10.33 -6.65 -6.06
N ASP A 73 11.58 -7.10 -6.22
CA ASP A 73 12.72 -6.60 -5.45
C ASP A 73 12.88 -5.09 -5.56
N SER A 74 12.55 -4.50 -6.72
CA SER A 74 12.61 -3.05 -6.92
C SER A 74 11.65 -2.30 -6.00
N ARG A 75 10.44 -2.82 -5.76
CA ARG A 75 9.48 -2.22 -4.82
C ARG A 75 9.89 -2.44 -3.38
N VAL A 76 10.39 -3.62 -3.04
CA VAL A 76 10.93 -3.90 -1.69
C VAL A 76 12.10 -2.98 -1.39
N HIS A 77 12.96 -2.70 -2.39
CA HIS A 77 14.08 -1.79 -2.23
C HIS A 77 13.63 -0.36 -1.88
N GLN A 78 12.54 0.13 -2.47
CA GLN A 78 12.01 1.47 -2.18
C GLN A 78 11.55 1.61 -0.73
N VAL A 79 10.92 0.58 -0.15
CA VAL A 79 10.47 0.61 1.25
C VAL A 79 11.55 0.20 2.25
N SER A 80 12.65 -0.40 1.80
CA SER A 80 13.71 -0.94 2.65
C SER A 80 14.34 0.09 3.62
N PRO A 81 14.58 1.37 3.23
CA PRO A 81 15.07 2.38 4.17
C PRO A 81 14.10 2.61 5.33
N THR A 82 12.80 2.69 5.03
CA THR A 82 11.73 2.85 6.03
C THR A 82 11.67 1.65 6.96
N VAL A 83 11.66 0.42 6.41
CA VAL A 83 11.69 -0.81 7.20
C VAL A 83 12.92 -0.87 8.11
N THR A 84 14.10 -0.57 7.56
CA THR A 84 15.38 -0.64 8.29
C THR A 84 15.40 0.29 9.48
N ARG A 85 14.83 1.50 9.32
CA ARG A 85 14.85 2.56 10.32
C ARG A 85 13.75 2.44 11.38
N PHE A 86 12.56 1.97 11.00
CA PHE A 86 11.37 2.11 11.84
C PHE A 86 10.68 0.79 12.22
N ALA A 87 10.97 -0.33 11.55
CA ALA A 87 10.37 -1.62 11.90
C ALA A 87 10.96 -2.17 13.21
N ALA A 88 10.11 -2.71 14.09
CA ALA A 88 10.56 -3.49 15.24
C ALA A 88 11.06 -4.88 14.82
N ASP A 89 10.44 -5.46 13.78
CA ASP A 89 10.83 -6.71 13.14
C ASP A 89 10.86 -6.48 11.63
N ARG A 90 12.07 -6.46 11.06
CA ARG A 90 12.28 -6.14 9.64
C ARG A 90 11.79 -7.24 8.72
N VAL A 91 11.99 -8.50 9.09
CA VAL A 91 11.56 -9.65 8.28
C VAL A 91 10.06 -9.67 8.21
N ARG A 92 9.40 -9.52 9.37
CA ARG A 92 7.94 -9.46 9.42
C ARG A 92 7.37 -8.26 8.67
N ALA A 93 8.02 -7.10 8.73
CA ALA A 93 7.56 -5.91 8.01
C ALA A 93 7.59 -6.11 6.48
N VAL A 94 8.65 -6.74 5.95
CA VAL A 94 8.73 -7.07 4.51
C VAL A 94 7.66 -8.10 4.12
N GLU A 95 7.47 -9.14 4.93
CA GLU A 95 6.42 -10.14 4.72
C GLU A 95 5.02 -9.52 4.73
N GLU A 96 4.75 -8.60 5.65
CA GLU A 96 3.49 -7.87 5.69
C GLU A 96 3.31 -6.98 4.45
N TYR A 97 4.38 -6.35 3.95
CA TYR A 97 4.34 -5.53 2.75
C TYR A 97 3.98 -6.33 1.49
N HIS A 98 4.48 -7.56 1.35
CA HIS A 98 4.06 -8.47 0.28
C HIS A 98 2.57 -8.82 0.32
N ARG A 99 1.94 -8.74 1.49
CA ARG A 99 0.52 -9.05 1.70
C ARG A 99 -0.39 -7.82 1.60
N LEU A 100 0.10 -6.74 1.00
CA LEU A 100 -0.67 -5.53 0.74
C LEU A 100 -0.94 -5.37 -0.77
N PRO A 101 -2.15 -4.92 -1.16
CA PRO A 101 -2.39 -4.45 -2.52
C PRO A 101 -1.57 -3.19 -2.82
N ASP A 102 -1.51 -2.80 -4.09
CA ASP A 102 -0.84 -1.58 -4.54
C ASP A 102 -1.71 -0.33 -4.28
N VAL A 103 -2.00 -0.08 -3.00
CA VAL A 103 -2.73 1.11 -2.54
C VAL A 103 -2.08 1.69 -1.29
N PRO A 104 -1.95 3.02 -1.14
CA PRO A 104 -2.32 4.03 -2.12
C PRO A 104 -1.45 3.96 -3.38
N LEU A 105 -1.88 4.68 -4.42
CA LEU A 105 -1.07 4.86 -5.62
C LEU A 105 0.08 5.82 -5.28
N PHE A 106 1.27 5.29 -5.13
CA PHE A 106 2.48 6.10 -5.01
C PHE A 106 3.03 6.45 -6.40
N LEU A 107 3.16 7.75 -6.67
CA LEU A 107 3.60 8.31 -7.95
C LEU A 107 5.11 8.54 -8.00
N GLN A 108 5.72 8.86 -6.86
CA GLN A 108 7.14 9.19 -6.73
C GLN A 108 7.93 8.12 -5.96
N GLY A 109 7.43 6.88 -6.00
CA GLY A 109 8.00 5.73 -5.29
C GLY A 109 7.34 5.47 -3.94
N GLU A 110 7.52 4.26 -3.44
CA GLU A 110 6.85 3.78 -2.22
C GLU A 110 7.30 4.57 -0.99
N ASP A 111 6.36 5.21 -0.31
CA ASP A 111 6.66 5.94 0.93
C ASP A 111 5.63 5.69 2.03
N TRP A 112 5.40 4.42 2.34
CA TRP A 112 4.44 4.01 3.36
C TRP A 112 4.96 4.32 4.78
N PRO A 113 4.23 5.08 5.62
CA PRO A 113 4.69 5.41 6.96
C PRO A 113 4.75 4.21 7.91
N MET A 114 5.80 4.15 8.74
CA MET A 114 5.88 3.22 9.88
C MET A 114 5.87 3.98 11.21
N CYS A 115 5.17 3.44 12.21
CA CYS A 115 5.08 4.02 13.54
C CYS A 115 4.93 2.93 14.60
N CYS A 116 5.60 3.11 15.75
CA CYS A 116 5.61 2.12 16.84
C CYS A 116 6.07 0.71 16.43
N GLY A 117 6.96 0.62 15.43
CA GLY A 117 7.54 -0.63 14.97
C GLY A 117 6.75 -1.36 13.87
N GLU A 118 5.62 -0.81 13.42
CA GLU A 118 4.71 -1.45 12.44
C GLU A 118 4.32 -0.46 11.33
N TRP A 119 3.82 -0.99 10.21
CA TRP A 119 3.19 -0.20 9.16
C TRP A 119 1.97 0.56 9.73
N CYS A 120 1.82 1.82 9.33
CA CYS A 120 0.60 2.56 9.62
C CYS A 120 -0.54 2.04 8.72
N GLU A 121 -1.78 2.12 9.20
CA GLU A 121 -2.96 1.81 8.40
C GLU A 121 -3.20 2.93 7.39
N PHE A 122 -3.33 2.62 6.10
CA PHE A 122 -3.83 3.55 5.09
C PHE A 122 -5.33 3.77 5.32
N VAL A 123 -5.71 5.01 5.62
CA VAL A 123 -7.11 5.37 5.95
C VAL A 123 -7.83 6.11 4.83
N GLY A 124 -7.14 6.40 3.73
CA GLY A 124 -7.72 6.99 2.53
C GLY A 124 -7.01 8.27 2.09
N VAL A 125 -7.74 9.09 1.36
CA VAL A 125 -7.31 10.39 0.84
C VAL A 125 -8.21 11.48 1.45
N PRO A 126 -7.89 12.79 1.33
CA PRO A 126 -8.82 13.84 1.77
C PRO A 126 -10.19 13.67 1.09
N ALA A 127 -11.29 13.92 1.81
CA ALA A 127 -12.62 13.69 1.26
C ALA A 127 -13.00 14.71 0.17
N SER A 128 -12.34 15.86 0.16
CA SER A 128 -12.51 16.90 -0.87
C SER A 128 -11.29 17.81 -0.97
N TYR A 129 -11.18 18.55 -2.08
CA TYR A 129 -10.17 19.59 -2.24
C TYR A 129 -10.28 20.70 -1.17
N ALA A 130 -11.50 20.95 -0.66
CA ALA A 130 -11.71 21.94 0.39
C ALA A 130 -11.13 21.51 1.75
N GLU A 131 -11.02 20.19 1.99
CA GLU A 131 -10.43 19.65 3.23
C GLU A 131 -8.90 19.53 3.18
N SER A 132 -8.33 19.40 1.98
CA SER A 132 -6.89 19.20 1.78
C SER A 132 -6.01 20.25 2.49
N PRO A 133 -6.30 21.57 2.43
CA PRO A 133 -5.53 22.57 3.16
C PRO A 133 -5.47 22.37 4.69
N GLY A 134 -6.46 21.67 5.27
CA GLY A 134 -6.52 21.38 6.70
C GLY A 134 -5.71 20.14 7.14
N VAL A 135 -5.26 19.32 6.20
CA VAL A 135 -4.51 18.08 6.51
C VAL A 135 -3.23 18.37 7.31
N PRO A 136 -2.36 19.34 6.94
CA PRO A 136 -1.16 19.64 7.72
C PRO A 136 -1.43 20.12 9.16
N MET A 137 -2.63 20.61 9.46
CA MET A 137 -3.03 21.00 10.83
C MET A 137 -3.43 19.80 11.70
N SER A 138 -3.79 18.68 11.07
CA SER A 138 -4.36 17.49 11.74
C SER A 138 -3.46 16.25 11.67
N TYR A 139 -2.51 16.24 10.74
CA TYR A 139 -1.63 15.11 10.44
C TYR A 139 -0.17 15.54 10.49
N ASN A 140 0.71 14.61 10.88
CA ASN A 140 2.15 14.79 10.81
C ASN A 140 2.61 14.49 9.39
N TYR A 141 3.56 15.24 8.86
CA TYR A 141 4.06 15.03 7.52
C TYR A 141 5.13 13.91 7.49
N TRP A 142 5.05 13.08 6.46
CA TRP A 142 5.97 12.00 6.19
C TRP A 142 6.51 12.12 4.77
N GLU A 143 7.84 12.15 4.66
CA GLU A 143 8.58 12.13 3.38
C GLU A 143 9.86 11.34 3.63
N HIS A 144 9.82 10.04 3.34
CA HIS A 144 10.87 9.07 3.67
C HIS A 144 11.22 9.03 5.17
N GLY A 145 10.24 9.39 6.01
CA GLY A 145 10.35 9.50 7.45
C GLY A 145 9.61 10.72 8.01
N PRO A 146 9.49 10.83 9.34
CA PRO A 146 8.90 12.00 9.98
C PRO A 146 9.70 13.25 9.64
N THR A 147 9.04 14.26 9.10
CA THR A 147 9.63 15.57 8.79
C THR A 147 8.64 16.70 9.07
N GLU A 148 9.13 17.92 9.09
CA GLU A 148 8.28 19.10 9.25
C GLU A 148 7.65 19.48 7.91
N TRP A 149 6.36 19.80 7.94
CA TRP A 149 5.70 20.44 6.82
C TRP A 149 6.23 21.87 6.66
N ARG A 150 6.95 22.14 5.57
CA ARG A 150 7.61 23.43 5.32
C ARG A 150 7.13 24.15 4.07
N PHE A 151 6.19 23.56 3.34
CA PHE A 151 5.62 24.23 2.18
C PHE A 151 4.82 25.45 2.65
N THR A 152 5.18 26.59 2.08
CA THR A 152 4.53 27.88 2.35
C THR A 152 3.12 27.93 1.75
N ASP A 153 2.89 27.11 0.72
CA ASP A 153 1.61 26.97 0.07
C ASP A 153 0.72 25.99 0.83
N GLN A 154 -0.59 26.23 0.78
CA GLN A 154 -1.58 25.29 1.28
C GLN A 154 -1.43 23.95 0.54
N LEU A 155 -1.75 22.83 1.18
CA LEU A 155 -1.77 21.51 0.53
C LEU A 155 -2.88 21.48 -0.54
N LEU A 156 -2.51 21.81 -1.78
CA LEU A 156 -3.39 21.96 -2.93
C LEU A 156 -2.95 20.98 -4.02
N PRO A 157 -3.28 19.69 -3.88
CA PRO A 157 -2.91 18.68 -4.87
C PRO A 157 -3.73 18.85 -6.16
N GLU A 158 -3.19 18.44 -7.32
CA GLU A 158 -3.96 18.42 -8.57
C GLU A 158 -5.00 17.29 -8.52
N SER A 159 -4.63 16.18 -7.90
CA SER A 159 -5.47 15.02 -7.59
C SER A 159 -5.44 14.70 -6.11
N LEU A 160 -6.61 14.47 -5.49
CA LEU A 160 -6.68 14.02 -4.10
C LEU A 160 -5.85 12.74 -3.83
N ARG A 161 -5.58 11.94 -4.87
CA ARG A 161 -4.73 10.73 -4.77
C ARG A 161 -3.26 11.00 -4.54
N GLU A 162 -2.79 12.23 -4.77
CA GLU A 162 -1.43 12.64 -4.40
C GLU A 162 -1.24 12.70 -2.89
N VAL A 163 -2.33 12.84 -2.12
CA VAL A 163 -2.31 12.93 -0.66
C VAL A 163 -2.82 11.63 -0.07
N SER A 164 -1.95 10.92 0.64
CA SER A 164 -2.32 9.68 1.32
C SER A 164 -2.32 9.87 2.83
N LEU A 165 -3.39 9.43 3.48
CA LEU A 165 -3.61 9.57 4.93
C LEU A 165 -3.39 8.23 5.61
N PHE A 166 -2.69 8.24 6.74
CA PHE A 166 -2.34 7.05 7.50
C PHE A 166 -2.57 7.24 9.01
N GLY A 167 -2.86 6.15 9.71
CA GLY A 167 -3.01 6.11 11.16
C GLY A 167 -2.16 5.03 11.81
N CYS A 168 -1.42 5.38 12.87
CA CYS A 168 -0.77 4.38 13.71
C CYS A 168 -1.81 3.70 14.61
N VAL A 169 -1.97 2.38 14.43
CA VAL A 169 -2.95 1.58 15.19
C VAL A 169 -2.63 1.44 16.68
N ARG A 170 -1.38 1.77 17.09
CA ARG A 170 -0.92 1.66 18.49
C ARG A 170 -1.02 2.96 19.27
N CYS A 171 -0.52 4.06 18.70
CA CYS A 171 -0.44 5.35 19.40
C CYS A 171 -1.42 6.42 18.88
N GLY A 172 -2.19 6.13 17.82
CA GLY A 172 -3.16 7.05 17.25
C GLY A 172 -2.54 8.23 16.47
N ARG A 173 -1.21 8.31 16.35
CA ARG A 173 -0.56 9.33 15.51
C ARG A 173 -1.04 9.19 14.07
N ARG A 174 -1.37 10.33 13.48
CA ARG A 174 -1.83 10.45 12.11
C ARG A 174 -0.71 10.99 11.24
N TRP A 175 -0.50 10.38 10.07
CA TRP A 175 0.53 10.74 9.11
C TRP A 175 -0.10 11.04 7.76
N PHE A 176 0.49 11.94 7.00
CA PHE A 176 0.17 12.08 5.58
C PHE A 176 1.44 12.12 4.75
N THR A 177 1.33 11.63 3.51
CA THR A 177 2.33 11.84 2.46
C THR A 177 1.72 12.69 1.35
N TRP A 178 2.55 13.41 0.62
CA TRP A 178 2.14 14.14 -0.58
C TRP A 178 3.15 13.89 -1.70
N GLN A 179 2.68 13.38 -2.84
CA GLN A 179 3.50 13.09 -4.01
C GLN A 179 2.93 13.82 -5.22
N MET A 180 3.55 14.94 -5.58
CA MET A 180 3.12 15.79 -6.70
C MET A 180 3.20 15.02 -8.03
N THR A 181 2.25 15.23 -8.93
CA THR A 181 2.34 14.73 -10.32
C THR A 181 3.15 15.64 -11.23
#